data_AF-A0A7X8A4X2-F1
#
_entry.id   AF-A0A7X8A4X2-F1
#
_cell.length_a   1.000
_cell.length_b   1.000
_cell.length_c   1.000
_cell.angle_alpha   90.00
_cell.angle_beta   90.00
_cell.angle_gamma   90.00
#
_symmetry.space_group_name_H-M   'P 1'
#
loop_
_entity.id
_entity.type
_entity.pdbx_description
1 polymer ?
#
loop_
_entity_poly.entity_id
_entity_poly.type
_entity_poly.pdbx_seq_one_letter_code
_entity_poly.pdbx_strand_id
1 'polypeptide(L)'
;NDSAGNKTPKESAGFLGSRLLYCPPAIGSTEPTVQYGHAWWDWNSDPSSDQEWFSRLSDLTFLDPPPSPHDYRFFQKLGPFKINPGDSIRVTFAFGLGEGLEGLRTNMAWAKTLFDRDWVGPAAPPSPAYTLVPGDRQVTITWDDVSETARDPLTGEEDFEGYRLWRKTSVGNWALLMDCDKIDSIGQNTGLVHSYVDYDVVNNFQYVYAITAYDKGDPVNGIEMLESGKGTGKEVTPGQYTLTTDAAQSGIHVVPNPFVISSPSGWGQVPTKDDPSTDRIVFVNLPENATVRIYTLTGDLLKTLEAARSSQFGWERSVGWNVITDKMQSVVAGLYLYVVSAPGQDDFIGKFAIVR
;
A
#
# COMPACT_ATOMS: atom_id res chain seq x y z
N ASN A 1 -10.25 -31.81 23.73
CA ASN A 1 -9.54 -31.35 24.93
C ASN A 1 -10.23 -30.12 25.47
N ASP A 2 -11.40 -30.31 26.06
CA ASP A 2 -12.02 -29.32 26.92
C ASP A 2 -11.76 -29.80 28.36
N SER A 3 -10.92 -29.05 29.07
CA SER A 3 -10.40 -29.45 30.37
C SER A 3 -11.26 -28.83 31.46
N ALA A 4 -12.43 -29.43 31.72
CA ALA A 4 -13.18 -29.43 32.97
C ALA A 4 -12.80 -28.33 33.99
N GLY A 5 -13.02 -27.05 33.65
CA GLY A 5 -12.95 -25.92 34.57
C GLY A 5 -11.63 -25.68 35.32
N ASN A 6 -10.53 -26.38 35.01
CA ASN A 6 -9.32 -26.38 35.85
C ASN A 6 -8.22 -25.40 35.39
N LYS A 7 -8.55 -24.48 34.49
CA LYS A 7 -7.71 -23.33 34.18
C LYS A 7 -8.46 -22.09 34.62
N THR A 8 -7.85 -21.30 35.50
CA THR A 8 -8.29 -19.93 35.77
C THR A 8 -8.52 -19.28 34.41
N PRO A 9 -9.73 -18.75 34.12
CA PRO A 9 -9.96 -18.06 32.86
C PRO A 9 -8.84 -17.06 32.67
N LYS A 10 -8.07 -17.15 31.57
CA LYS A 10 -7.23 -16.03 31.20
C LYS A 10 -8.20 -14.86 31.07
N GLU A 11 -7.99 -13.81 31.86
CA GLU A 11 -8.78 -12.59 31.74
C GLU A 11 -8.76 -12.18 30.26
N SER A 12 -9.91 -12.35 29.59
CA SER A 12 -10.07 -11.89 28.23
C SER A 12 -10.24 -10.40 28.31
N ALA A 13 -9.22 -9.65 27.92
CA ALA A 13 -9.32 -8.20 27.81
C ALA A 13 -10.40 -7.79 26.80
N GLY A 14 -10.75 -8.67 25.85
CA GLY A 14 -11.77 -8.43 24.83
C GLY A 14 -13.17 -8.86 25.27
N PHE A 15 -14.15 -8.00 25.01
CA PHE A 15 -15.58 -8.27 25.06
C PHE A 15 -16.15 -8.36 23.65
N LEU A 16 -17.09 -9.30 23.42
CA LEU A 16 -17.94 -9.35 22.24
C LEU A 16 -19.36 -8.96 22.65
N GLY A 17 -20.05 -8.21 21.81
CA GLY A 17 -21.44 -7.86 22.06
C GLY A 17 -22.19 -7.50 20.80
N SER A 18 -23.48 -7.21 20.99
CA SER A 18 -24.35 -6.71 19.94
C SER A 18 -25.10 -5.47 20.39
N ARG A 19 -25.53 -4.67 19.42
CA ARG A 19 -26.46 -3.56 19.61
C ARG A 19 -27.56 -3.64 18.58
N LEU A 20 -28.80 -3.52 19.06
CA LEU A 20 -29.94 -3.31 18.17
C LEU A 20 -29.85 -1.90 17.58
N LEU A 21 -29.73 -1.82 16.26
CA LEU A 21 -29.71 -0.55 15.53
C LEU A 21 -31.13 -0.16 15.11
N TYR A 22 -31.90 -1.15 14.65
CA TYR A 22 -33.29 -0.96 14.27
C TYR A 22 -34.13 -2.23 14.42
N CYS A 23 -35.36 -2.06 14.89
CA CYS A 23 -36.46 -3.01 14.76
C CYS A 23 -37.76 -2.20 14.57
N PRO A 24 -38.78 -2.77 13.91
CA PRO A 24 -40.11 -2.17 13.90
C PRO A 24 -40.69 -2.17 15.32
N PRO A 25 -41.65 -1.26 15.63
CA PRO A 25 -42.34 -1.27 16.91
C PRO A 25 -43.06 -2.61 17.15
N ALA A 26 -42.99 -3.11 18.39
CA ALA A 26 -43.78 -4.26 18.80
C ALA A 26 -45.27 -3.90 18.87
N ILE A 27 -46.13 -4.92 18.91
CA ILE A 27 -47.58 -4.74 19.09
C ILE A 27 -47.84 -3.94 20.37
N GLY A 28 -48.54 -2.81 20.24
CA GLY A 28 -48.87 -1.93 21.38
C GLY A 28 -47.81 -0.87 21.70
N SER A 29 -46.73 -0.79 20.91
CA SER A 29 -45.69 0.24 21.02
C SER A 29 -45.60 1.06 19.73
N THR A 30 -45.19 2.33 19.85
CA THR A 30 -44.80 3.18 18.72
C THR A 30 -43.29 3.33 18.61
N GLU A 31 -42.53 2.83 19.58
CA GLU A 31 -41.07 3.02 19.68
C GLU A 31 -40.33 2.02 18.78
N PRO A 32 -39.66 2.49 17.70
CA PRO A 32 -38.73 1.66 16.96
C PRO A 32 -37.42 1.52 17.77
N THR A 33 -36.60 0.52 17.42
CA THR A 33 -35.24 0.33 18.01
C THR A 33 -35.18 -0.13 19.47
N VAL A 34 -36.30 -0.60 20.03
CA VAL A 34 -36.37 -1.10 21.41
C VAL A 34 -36.16 -2.62 21.43
N GLN A 35 -35.22 -3.06 22.26
CA GLN A 35 -35.19 -4.44 22.72
C GLN A 35 -36.26 -4.58 23.81
N TYR A 36 -37.11 -5.61 23.70
CA TYR A 36 -38.20 -5.81 24.65
C TYR A 36 -37.91 -6.88 25.70
N GLY A 37 -36.75 -7.53 25.63
CA GLY A 37 -36.30 -8.45 26.67
C GLY A 37 -35.04 -9.21 26.28
N HIS A 38 -34.50 -9.97 27.24
CA HIS A 38 -33.57 -11.04 26.96
C HIS A 38 -33.74 -12.15 27.98
N ALA A 39 -33.41 -13.36 27.57
CA ALA A 39 -33.42 -14.52 28.43
C ALA A 39 -32.17 -15.35 28.20
N TRP A 40 -31.86 -16.15 29.21
CA TRP A 40 -30.88 -17.21 29.13
C TRP A 40 -31.39 -18.41 29.93
N TRP A 41 -30.96 -19.62 29.57
CA TRP A 41 -31.30 -20.84 30.29
C TRP A 41 -30.25 -21.92 30.07
N ASP A 42 -30.16 -22.85 31.03
CA ASP A 42 -29.37 -24.07 30.92
C ASP A 42 -29.99 -24.99 29.84
N TRP A 43 -29.16 -25.73 29.10
CA TRP A 43 -29.59 -26.76 28.15
C TRP A 43 -30.58 -27.78 28.75
N ASN A 44 -30.57 -28.00 30.07
CA ASN A 44 -31.53 -28.87 30.76
C ASN A 44 -32.95 -28.27 30.85
N SER A 45 -33.13 -26.99 30.53
CA SER A 45 -34.38 -26.23 30.70
C SER A 45 -35.00 -25.79 29.37
N ASP A 46 -34.71 -26.52 28.30
CA ASP A 46 -35.30 -26.25 26.98
C ASP A 46 -36.83 -26.37 26.99
N PRO A 47 -37.56 -25.41 26.36
CA PRO A 47 -38.98 -25.57 26.13
C PRO A 47 -39.30 -26.83 25.33
N SER A 48 -40.34 -27.54 25.76
CA SER A 48 -40.72 -28.86 25.22
C SER A 48 -41.85 -28.78 24.19
N SER A 49 -42.50 -27.62 24.06
CA SER A 49 -43.60 -27.37 23.13
C SER A 49 -43.53 -26.00 22.47
N ASP A 50 -44.18 -25.86 21.32
CA ASP A 50 -44.27 -24.59 20.58
C ASP A 50 -44.91 -23.48 21.42
N GLN A 51 -45.86 -23.81 22.29
CA GLN A 51 -46.51 -22.84 23.18
C GLN A 51 -45.54 -22.32 24.25
N GLU A 52 -44.69 -23.18 24.81
CA GLU A 52 -43.65 -22.77 25.77
C GLU A 52 -42.56 -21.95 25.09
N TRP A 53 -42.15 -22.34 23.88
CA TRP A 53 -41.27 -21.53 23.04
C TRP A 53 -41.87 -20.15 22.79
N PHE A 54 -43.11 -20.08 22.31
CA PHE A 54 -43.77 -18.81 22.03
C PHE A 54 -43.88 -17.93 23.28
N SER A 55 -44.24 -18.51 24.42
CA SER A 55 -44.34 -17.79 25.70
C SER A 55 -42.98 -17.23 26.13
N ARG A 56 -41.88 -17.97 25.93
CA ARG A 56 -40.50 -17.52 26.21
C ARG A 56 -39.98 -16.48 25.22
N LEU A 57 -40.48 -16.50 23.99
CA LEU A 57 -40.11 -15.53 22.96
C LEU A 57 -40.83 -14.19 23.17
N SER A 58 -41.99 -14.21 23.83
CA SER A 58 -42.88 -13.05 23.99
C SER A 58 -42.99 -12.52 25.42
N ASP A 59 -42.41 -13.17 26.42
CA ASP A 59 -42.30 -12.59 27.76
C ASP A 59 -41.26 -11.46 27.72
N LEU A 60 -41.72 -10.22 27.96
CA LEU A 60 -40.92 -8.99 27.82
C LEU A 60 -39.92 -8.79 28.99
N THR A 61 -39.36 -9.89 29.48
CA THR A 61 -38.51 -9.96 30.66
C THR A 61 -37.05 -9.72 30.31
N PHE A 62 -36.34 -9.02 31.20
CA PHE A 62 -34.89 -8.87 31.20
C PHE A 62 -34.36 -9.65 32.40
N LEU A 63 -33.71 -10.78 32.15
CA LEU A 63 -33.10 -11.56 33.23
C LEU A 63 -31.80 -10.89 33.71
N ASP A 64 -31.49 -11.00 34.99
CA ASP A 64 -30.17 -10.64 35.49
C ASP A 64 -29.10 -11.58 34.90
N PRO A 65 -27.81 -11.19 34.87
CA PRO A 65 -26.74 -12.07 34.41
C PRO A 65 -26.77 -13.45 35.08
N PRO A 66 -26.37 -14.53 34.38
CA PRO A 66 -26.35 -15.86 34.96
C PRO A 66 -25.55 -15.90 36.26
N PRO A 67 -26.04 -16.62 37.30
CA PRO A 67 -25.44 -16.60 38.63
C PRO A 67 -24.10 -17.35 38.71
N SER A 68 -23.74 -18.10 37.66
CA SER A 68 -22.52 -18.91 37.63
C SER A 68 -21.94 -18.99 36.21
N PRO A 69 -20.63 -19.28 36.06
CA PRO A 69 -19.99 -19.43 34.76
C PRO A 69 -20.18 -20.86 34.23
N HIS A 70 -21.31 -21.11 33.55
CA HIS A 70 -21.59 -22.35 32.82
C HIS A 70 -22.09 -22.03 31.41
N ASP A 71 -22.26 -23.06 30.57
CA ASP A 71 -22.83 -22.89 29.24
C ASP A 71 -24.33 -22.59 29.34
N TYR A 72 -24.71 -21.42 28.83
CA TYR A 72 -26.10 -20.99 28.72
C TYR A 72 -26.49 -20.79 27.27
N ARG A 73 -27.75 -21.06 26.99
CA ARG A 73 -28.41 -20.52 25.80
C ARG A 73 -28.74 -19.06 26.06
N PHE A 74 -28.53 -18.21 25.07
CA PHE A 74 -28.88 -16.80 25.13
C PHE A 74 -29.90 -16.45 24.05
N PHE A 75 -30.87 -15.62 24.40
CA PHE A 75 -31.91 -15.18 23.49
C PHE A 75 -32.24 -13.71 23.69
N GLN A 76 -32.20 -12.93 22.60
CA GLN A 76 -32.55 -11.51 22.58
C GLN A 76 -33.95 -11.34 22.01
N LYS A 77 -34.84 -10.63 22.71
CA LYS A 77 -36.27 -10.52 22.38
C LYS A 77 -36.59 -9.13 21.82
N LEU A 78 -37.24 -9.10 20.65
CA LEU A 78 -37.50 -7.87 19.89
C LEU A 78 -38.99 -7.64 19.57
N GLY A 79 -39.84 -8.65 19.74
CA GLY A 79 -41.25 -8.62 19.38
C GLY A 79 -42.18 -8.64 20.61
N PRO A 80 -43.44 -9.07 20.45
CA PRO A 80 -44.03 -9.66 19.25
C PRO A 80 -44.35 -8.63 18.15
N PHE A 81 -44.28 -9.07 16.89
CA PHE A 81 -44.63 -8.28 15.70
C PHE A 81 -45.89 -8.83 15.04
N LYS A 82 -46.65 -7.95 14.38
CA LYS A 82 -47.69 -8.35 13.43
C LYS A 82 -47.12 -8.27 12.01
N ILE A 83 -47.02 -9.42 11.33
CA ILE A 83 -46.51 -9.53 9.96
C ILE A 83 -47.59 -10.22 9.13
N ASN A 84 -48.10 -9.58 8.08
CA ASN A 84 -49.11 -10.21 7.22
C ASN A 84 -48.44 -11.22 6.26
N PRO A 85 -49.20 -12.18 5.70
CA PRO A 85 -48.67 -13.07 4.68
C PRO A 85 -48.09 -12.30 3.50
N GLY A 86 -46.80 -12.52 3.20
CA GLY A 86 -46.07 -11.84 2.14
C GLY A 86 -45.32 -10.57 2.56
N ASP A 87 -45.58 -10.04 3.76
CA ASP A 87 -44.83 -8.91 4.29
C ASP A 87 -43.49 -9.37 4.89
N SER A 88 -42.51 -8.47 4.91
CA SER A 88 -41.22 -8.67 5.57
C SER A 88 -40.95 -7.52 6.55
N ILE A 89 -40.34 -7.82 7.68
CA ILE A 89 -39.81 -6.80 8.59
C ILE A 89 -38.29 -6.68 8.43
N ARG A 90 -37.77 -5.48 8.68
CA ARG A 90 -36.33 -5.22 8.76
C ARG A 90 -35.92 -5.14 10.22
N VAL A 91 -34.93 -5.93 10.59
CA VAL A 91 -34.22 -5.80 11.86
C VAL A 91 -32.75 -5.60 11.53
N THR A 92 -32.08 -4.70 12.24
CA THR A 92 -30.67 -4.39 12.00
C THR A 92 -29.92 -4.44 13.32
N PHE A 93 -28.85 -5.22 13.34
CA PHE A 93 -27.95 -5.39 14.47
C PHE A 93 -26.54 -4.98 14.08
N ALA A 94 -25.84 -4.37 15.03
CA ALA A 94 -24.39 -4.31 15.02
C ALA A 94 -23.85 -5.43 15.91
N PHE A 95 -22.78 -6.07 15.47
CA PHE A 95 -21.94 -6.93 16.31
C PHE A 95 -20.55 -6.31 16.35
N GLY A 96 -19.90 -6.36 17.50
CA GLY A 96 -18.54 -5.85 17.58
C GLY A 96 -17.80 -6.35 18.79
N LEU A 97 -16.51 -6.08 18.74
CA LEU A 97 -15.53 -6.41 19.74
C LEU A 97 -15.05 -5.12 20.37
N GLY A 98 -14.58 -5.15 21.61
CA GLY A 98 -13.90 -4.03 22.22
C GLY A 98 -13.04 -4.46 23.39
N GLU A 99 -12.02 -3.67 23.71
CA GLU A 99 -11.21 -3.86 24.90
C GLU A 99 -11.98 -3.38 26.13
N GLY A 100 -12.24 -4.30 27.06
CA GLY A 100 -13.14 -4.10 28.18
C GLY A 100 -14.60 -3.91 27.76
N LEU A 101 -15.48 -3.87 28.76
CA LEU A 101 -16.90 -3.58 28.54
C LEU A 101 -17.11 -2.15 28.02
N GLU A 102 -16.26 -1.21 28.44
CA GLU A 102 -16.30 0.18 28.00
C GLU A 102 -15.95 0.32 26.52
N GLY A 103 -14.84 -0.27 26.06
CA GLY A 103 -14.47 -0.25 24.64
C GLY A 103 -15.54 -0.88 23.74
N LEU A 104 -16.13 -2.00 24.18
CA LEU A 104 -17.27 -2.60 23.45
C LEU A 104 -18.44 -1.61 23.35
N ARG A 105 -18.80 -0.94 24.45
CA ARG A 105 -19.90 0.04 24.47
C ARG A 105 -19.62 1.24 23.56
N THR A 106 -18.39 1.74 23.55
CA THR A 106 -17.95 2.81 22.65
C THR A 106 -18.10 2.39 21.19
N ASN A 107 -17.61 1.20 20.83
CA ASN A 107 -17.74 0.66 19.47
C ASN A 107 -19.21 0.48 19.06
N MET A 108 -20.06 0.00 19.99
CA MET A 108 -21.49 -0.14 19.74
C MET A 108 -22.21 1.22 19.65
N ALA A 109 -21.77 2.25 20.37
CA ALA A 109 -22.28 3.60 20.21
C ALA A 109 -21.94 4.17 18.84
N TRP A 110 -20.69 3.99 18.39
CA TRP A 110 -20.26 4.34 17.04
C TRP A 110 -21.07 3.65 15.95
N ALA A 111 -21.35 2.36 16.08
CA ALA A 111 -22.19 1.64 15.12
C ALA A 111 -23.62 2.22 15.02
N LYS A 112 -24.18 2.71 16.14
CA LYS A 112 -25.48 3.40 16.15
C LYS A 112 -25.39 4.76 15.46
N THR A 113 -24.35 5.53 15.75
CA THR A 113 -24.12 6.81 15.08
C THR A 113 -24.02 6.65 13.56
N LEU A 114 -23.27 5.66 13.08
CA LEU A 114 -23.16 5.37 11.64
C LEU A 114 -24.51 4.97 11.05
N PHE A 115 -25.27 4.10 11.72
CA PHE A 115 -26.60 3.71 11.27
C PHE A 115 -27.54 4.92 11.15
N ASP A 116 -27.53 5.82 12.12
CA ASP A 116 -28.36 7.03 12.13
C ASP A 116 -27.93 8.07 11.08
N ARG A 117 -26.71 7.94 10.55
CA ARG A 117 -26.11 8.79 9.51
C ARG A 117 -26.07 8.10 8.15
N ASP A 118 -26.97 7.16 7.89
CA ASP A 118 -27.03 6.42 6.62
C ASP A 118 -25.69 5.78 6.21
N TRP A 119 -24.94 5.29 7.21
CA TRP A 119 -23.63 4.67 7.09
C TRP A 119 -22.51 5.62 6.64
N VAL A 120 -22.71 6.93 6.75
CA VAL A 120 -21.66 7.93 6.56
C VAL A 120 -20.81 8.03 7.84
N GLY A 121 -19.53 7.71 7.69
CA GLY A 121 -18.52 7.79 8.76
C GLY A 121 -17.41 8.77 8.42
N PRO A 122 -16.45 8.95 9.35
CA PRO A 122 -15.27 9.74 9.07
C PRO A 122 -14.45 9.05 7.97
N ALA A 123 -13.81 9.84 7.11
CA ALA A 123 -13.01 9.33 6.02
C ALA A 123 -11.70 10.08 5.91
N ALA A 124 -10.62 9.32 5.75
CA ALA A 124 -9.31 9.90 5.46
C ALA A 124 -9.37 10.80 4.22
N PRO A 125 -8.55 11.87 4.16
CA PRO A 125 -8.38 12.66 2.95
C PRO A 125 -7.99 11.77 1.76
N PRO A 126 -8.39 12.10 0.52
CA PRO A 126 -8.02 11.30 -0.65
C PRO A 126 -6.49 11.27 -0.81
N SER A 127 -5.93 10.16 -1.30
CA SER A 127 -4.50 10.14 -1.68
C SER A 127 -4.25 11.14 -2.81
N PRO A 128 -3.17 11.93 -2.76
CA PRO A 128 -2.89 12.91 -3.80
C PRO A 128 -2.52 12.22 -5.13
N ALA A 129 -2.72 12.91 -6.25
CA ALA A 129 -2.17 12.46 -7.52
C ALA A 129 -0.69 12.83 -7.59
N TYR A 130 0.16 11.85 -7.93
CA TYR A 130 1.61 12.03 -7.93
C TYR A 130 2.29 11.55 -9.20
N THR A 131 3.44 12.10 -9.51
CA THR A 131 4.27 11.74 -10.66
C THR A 131 5.60 11.20 -10.18
N LEU A 132 6.13 10.18 -10.89
CA LEU A 132 7.45 9.61 -10.66
C LEU A 132 8.31 9.90 -11.89
N VAL A 133 9.44 10.56 -11.70
CA VAL A 133 10.42 10.85 -12.75
C VAL A 133 11.70 10.09 -12.42
N PRO A 134 12.03 9.00 -13.14
CA PRO A 134 13.26 8.26 -12.93
C PRO A 134 14.48 9.07 -13.42
N GLY A 135 15.56 9.04 -12.64
CA GLY A 135 16.88 9.55 -13.01
C GLY A 135 17.98 8.52 -12.75
N ASP A 136 19.23 8.90 -12.97
CA ASP A 136 20.38 8.07 -12.59
C ASP A 136 20.51 8.01 -11.06
N ARG A 137 20.38 6.81 -10.49
CA ARG A 137 20.41 6.55 -9.04
C ARG A 137 19.46 7.41 -8.22
N GLN A 138 18.39 7.88 -8.84
CA GLN A 138 17.39 8.69 -8.16
C GLN A 138 16.00 8.52 -8.76
N VAL A 139 14.97 8.80 -7.96
CA VAL A 139 13.60 9.02 -8.42
C VAL A 139 13.12 10.35 -7.84
N THR A 140 12.66 11.25 -8.70
CA THR A 140 11.96 12.47 -8.25
C THR A 140 10.45 12.20 -8.20
N ILE A 141 9.86 12.47 -7.05
CA ILE A 141 8.44 12.28 -6.76
C ILE A 141 7.82 13.66 -6.51
N THR A 142 6.73 13.97 -7.19
CA THR A 142 5.95 15.22 -7.00
C THR A 142 4.47 14.90 -6.90
N TRP A 143 3.70 15.67 -6.14
CA TRP A 143 2.26 15.44 -5.96
C TRP A 143 1.46 16.73 -5.86
N ASP A 144 0.16 16.62 -6.11
CA ASP A 144 -0.79 17.72 -5.97
C ASP A 144 -1.28 17.90 -4.52
N ASP A 145 -2.07 18.95 -4.30
CA ASP A 145 -2.58 19.40 -3.01
C ASP A 145 -4.08 19.06 -2.81
N VAL A 146 -4.63 18.14 -3.60
CA VAL A 146 -6.07 17.81 -3.58
C VAL A 146 -6.55 17.33 -2.21
N SER A 147 -5.67 16.70 -1.44
CA SER A 147 -5.96 16.20 -0.09
C SER A 147 -6.15 17.33 0.93
N GLU A 148 -5.48 18.48 0.74
CA GLU A 148 -5.45 19.58 1.72
C GLU A 148 -6.77 20.33 1.85
N THR A 149 -7.60 20.26 0.81
CA THR A 149 -8.91 20.93 0.76
C THR A 149 -10.08 19.95 0.79
N ALA A 150 -9.78 18.66 0.98
CA ALA A 150 -10.81 17.64 1.09
C ALA A 150 -11.59 17.81 2.38
N ARG A 151 -12.92 17.75 2.27
CA ARG A 151 -13.82 17.82 3.42
C ARG A 151 -14.22 16.44 3.87
N ASP A 152 -14.08 16.19 5.16
CA ASP A 152 -14.52 14.95 5.77
C ASP A 152 -16.06 14.80 5.61
N PRO A 153 -16.56 13.65 5.12
CA PRO A 153 -18.00 13.45 4.89
C PRO A 153 -18.86 13.52 6.14
N LEU A 154 -18.27 13.29 7.32
CA LEU A 154 -18.98 13.26 8.60
C LEU A 154 -19.15 14.66 9.19
N THR A 155 -18.08 15.46 9.18
CA THR A 155 -18.00 16.77 9.83
C THR A 155 -18.22 17.92 8.85
N GLY A 156 -17.90 17.72 7.57
CA GLY A 156 -17.87 18.78 6.56
C GLY A 156 -16.68 19.74 6.71
N GLU A 157 -15.77 19.47 7.64
CA GLU A 157 -14.55 20.24 7.88
C GLU A 157 -13.39 19.77 7.01
N GLU A 158 -12.44 20.66 6.77
CA GLU A 158 -11.15 20.33 6.17
C GLU A 158 -10.19 19.97 7.32
N ASP A 159 -9.99 18.67 7.53
CA ASP A 159 -9.27 18.10 8.68
C ASP A 159 -7.95 17.42 8.29
N PHE A 160 -7.48 17.62 7.06
CA PHE A 160 -6.17 17.21 6.57
C PHE A 160 -5.03 17.70 7.49
N GLU A 161 -4.09 16.80 7.76
CA GLU A 161 -2.95 17.00 8.65
C GLU A 161 -1.60 16.85 7.93
N GLY A 162 -1.44 15.84 7.08
CA GLY A 162 -0.14 15.58 6.44
C GLY A 162 -0.11 14.48 5.38
N TYR A 163 1.08 14.28 4.81
CA TYR A 163 1.38 13.26 3.81
C TYR A 163 2.45 12.29 4.30
N ARG A 164 2.34 11.03 3.88
CA ARG A 164 3.40 10.03 4.00
C ARG A 164 3.79 9.48 2.65
N LEU A 165 5.09 9.38 2.40
CA LEU A 165 5.67 8.73 1.23
C LEU A 165 6.17 7.34 1.61
N TRP A 166 5.71 6.34 0.86
CA TRP A 166 6.05 4.94 1.04
C TRP A 166 6.75 4.39 -0.19
N ARG A 167 7.69 3.48 0.03
CA ARG A 167 8.38 2.72 -1.01
C ARG A 167 8.41 1.23 -0.68
N LYS A 168 8.27 0.38 -1.69
CA LYS A 168 8.60 -1.05 -1.59
C LYS A 168 9.29 -1.53 -2.86
N THR A 169 9.86 -2.71 -2.79
CA THR A 169 10.23 -3.49 -3.98
C THR A 169 9.03 -4.32 -4.46
N SER A 170 9.12 -4.92 -5.64
CA SER A 170 8.03 -5.75 -6.20
C SER A 170 7.57 -6.90 -5.29
N VAL A 171 8.46 -7.39 -4.42
CA VAL A 171 8.21 -8.49 -3.46
C VAL A 171 8.32 -8.07 -2.00
N GLY A 172 8.59 -6.78 -1.74
CA GLY A 172 8.89 -6.25 -0.41
C GLY A 172 7.69 -5.67 0.33
N ASN A 173 7.90 -5.38 1.61
CA ASN A 173 6.96 -4.60 2.42
C ASN A 173 7.15 -3.09 2.17
N TRP A 174 6.10 -2.33 2.42
CA TRP A 174 6.17 -0.86 2.43
C TRP A 174 7.11 -0.37 3.54
N ALA A 175 8.01 0.53 3.16
CA ALA A 175 8.88 1.29 4.05
C ALA A 175 8.52 2.78 3.94
N LEU A 176 8.49 3.46 5.08
CA LEU A 176 8.26 4.91 5.15
C LEU A 176 9.56 5.63 4.74
N LEU A 177 9.45 6.57 3.80
CA LEU A 177 10.56 7.41 3.34
C LEU A 177 10.47 8.84 3.88
N MET A 178 9.25 9.34 4.01
CA MET A 178 8.99 10.71 4.46
C MET A 178 7.62 10.75 5.14
N ASP A 179 7.55 11.56 6.19
CA ASP A 179 6.34 11.96 6.90
C ASP A 179 6.41 13.49 7.00
N CYS A 180 5.42 14.18 6.43
CA CYS A 180 5.33 15.63 6.49
C CYS A 180 3.94 16.09 6.91
N ASP A 181 3.89 17.14 7.71
CA ASP A 181 2.67 17.63 8.34
C ASP A 181 2.63 19.15 8.44
N LYS A 182 1.43 19.67 8.71
CA LYS A 182 1.22 21.09 8.95
C LYS A 182 2.00 21.54 10.19
N ILE A 183 2.38 22.82 10.19
CA ILE A 183 3.01 23.44 11.37
C ILE A 183 1.88 24.02 12.22
N ASP A 184 1.43 23.25 13.20
CA ASP A 184 0.44 23.63 14.19
C ASP A 184 0.72 23.00 15.58
N SER A 185 -0.31 22.49 16.27
CA SER A 185 -0.22 21.90 17.61
C SER A 185 -0.29 20.37 17.60
N ILE A 186 -0.41 19.76 16.43
CA ILE A 186 -0.58 18.33 16.19
C ILE A 186 0.71 17.84 15.49
N GLY A 187 1.02 16.55 15.64
CA GLY A 187 2.12 15.92 14.90
C GLY A 187 3.54 16.41 15.24
N GLN A 188 4.45 16.21 14.29
CA GLN A 188 5.88 16.54 14.34
C GLN A 188 6.20 17.95 13.85
N ASN A 189 5.28 18.61 13.14
CA ASN A 189 5.40 19.99 12.66
C ASN A 189 6.59 20.24 11.72
N THR A 190 6.76 19.33 10.77
CA THR A 190 7.85 19.30 9.78
C THR A 190 7.64 20.27 8.61
N GLY A 191 6.40 20.69 8.36
CA GLY A 191 6.01 21.53 7.24
C GLY A 191 5.67 20.73 5.98
N LEU A 192 4.63 21.19 5.26
CA LEU A 192 4.18 20.54 4.04
C LEU A 192 5.19 20.69 2.90
N VAL A 193 5.39 19.59 2.18
CA VAL A 193 6.15 19.54 0.95
C VAL A 193 5.31 18.85 -0.13
N HIS A 194 5.64 19.12 -1.40
CA HIS A 194 4.97 18.53 -2.57
C HIS A 194 5.95 17.86 -3.53
N SER A 195 7.17 17.62 -3.04
CA SER A 195 8.28 17.06 -3.79
C SER A 195 9.23 16.30 -2.87
N TYR A 196 9.74 15.15 -3.33
CA TYR A 196 10.76 14.36 -2.67
C TYR A 196 11.70 13.75 -3.72
N VAL A 197 12.99 13.65 -3.41
CA VAL A 197 13.96 12.94 -4.26
C VAL A 197 14.53 11.76 -3.49
N ASP A 198 14.24 10.56 -3.95
CA ASP A 198 14.80 9.33 -3.40
C ASP A 198 16.13 9.01 -4.08
N TYR A 199 17.23 9.12 -3.33
CA TYR A 199 18.59 8.80 -3.78
C TYR A 199 19.04 7.38 -3.38
N ASP A 200 18.24 6.66 -2.60
CA ASP A 200 18.53 5.31 -2.10
C ASP A 200 17.95 4.24 -3.04
N VAL A 201 18.10 4.46 -4.34
CA VAL A 201 17.62 3.55 -5.38
C VAL A 201 18.76 3.03 -6.25
N VAL A 202 18.59 1.81 -6.73
CA VAL A 202 19.52 1.15 -7.63
C VAL A 202 18.92 1.15 -9.04
N ASN A 203 19.72 1.55 -10.02
CA ASN A 203 19.29 1.54 -11.41
C ASN A 203 18.88 0.14 -11.86
N ASN A 204 17.92 0.08 -12.79
CA ASN A 204 17.36 -1.15 -13.35
C ASN A 204 16.69 -2.08 -12.32
N PHE A 205 16.46 -1.59 -11.10
CA PHE A 205 15.69 -2.28 -10.09
C PHE A 205 14.31 -1.63 -9.98
N GLN A 206 13.23 -2.42 -10.03
CA GLN A 206 11.88 -1.86 -9.97
C GLN A 206 11.47 -1.55 -8.53
N TYR A 207 10.96 -0.33 -8.34
CA TYR A 207 10.40 0.15 -7.08
C TYR A 207 8.92 0.51 -7.28
N VAL A 208 8.17 0.44 -6.19
CA VAL A 208 6.77 0.87 -6.14
C VAL A 208 6.65 1.94 -5.07
N TYR A 209 6.07 3.09 -5.43
CA TYR A 209 5.82 4.19 -4.51
C TYR A 209 4.33 4.37 -4.25
N ALA A 210 3.99 4.87 -3.08
CA ALA A 210 2.65 5.33 -2.74
C ALA A 210 2.75 6.59 -1.88
N ILE A 211 1.85 7.54 -2.12
CA ILE A 211 1.66 8.70 -1.26
C ILE A 211 0.30 8.58 -0.63
N THR A 212 0.25 8.72 0.68
CA THR A 212 -0.99 8.74 1.46
C THR A 212 -1.14 10.09 2.12
N ALA A 213 -2.39 10.48 2.35
CA ALA A 213 -2.75 11.64 3.14
C ALA A 213 -3.43 11.16 4.43
N TYR A 214 -3.26 11.89 5.52
CA TYR A 214 -3.92 11.59 6.77
C TYR A 214 -4.54 12.84 7.40
N ASP A 215 -5.61 12.63 8.15
CA ASP A 215 -6.28 13.66 8.94
C ASP A 215 -5.75 13.71 10.38
N LYS A 216 -6.19 14.73 11.11
CA LYS A 216 -5.88 14.95 12.52
C LYS A 216 -6.72 14.09 13.47
N GLY A 217 -7.72 13.35 12.96
CA GLY A 217 -8.76 12.69 13.74
C GLY A 217 -9.61 13.67 14.58
N ASP A 218 -10.37 13.12 15.52
CA ASP A 218 -11.12 13.87 16.53
C ASP A 218 -11.14 13.10 17.86
N PRO A 219 -10.09 13.26 18.68
CA PRO A 219 -9.98 12.55 19.95
C PRO A 219 -11.11 12.87 20.94
N VAL A 220 -11.76 14.03 20.85
CA VAL A 220 -12.88 14.41 21.73
C VAL A 220 -14.09 13.53 21.47
N ASN A 221 -14.33 13.22 20.19
CA ASN A 221 -15.39 12.30 19.79
C ASN A 221 -14.94 10.84 19.71
N GLY A 222 -13.66 10.55 19.97
CA GLY A 222 -13.09 9.20 19.91
C GLY A 222 -12.87 8.71 18.48
N ILE A 223 -12.64 9.63 17.53
CA ILE A 223 -12.19 9.33 16.17
C ILE A 223 -10.66 9.39 16.19
N GLU A 224 -10.03 8.25 15.91
CA GLU A 224 -8.58 8.20 15.68
C GLU A 224 -8.23 8.81 14.31
N MET A 225 -6.97 9.21 14.14
CA MET A 225 -6.48 9.65 12.83
C MET A 225 -6.72 8.57 11.77
N LEU A 226 -7.16 8.98 10.59
CA LEU A 226 -7.30 8.08 9.44
C LEU A 226 -6.26 8.43 8.39
N GLU A 227 -5.68 7.39 7.77
CA GLU A 227 -4.75 7.51 6.65
C GLU A 227 -5.37 6.87 5.42
N SER A 228 -5.23 7.53 4.28
CA SER A 228 -5.67 7.02 2.99
C SER A 228 -4.94 5.74 2.61
N GLY A 229 -5.57 4.93 1.76
CA GLY A 229 -4.98 3.66 1.32
C GLY A 229 -3.74 3.86 0.45
N LYS A 230 -2.68 3.09 0.71
CA LYS A 230 -1.47 3.02 -0.15
C LYS A 230 -1.78 2.50 -1.56
N GLY A 231 -2.91 1.80 -1.73
CA GLY A 231 -3.34 1.22 -2.99
C GLY A 231 -2.34 0.22 -3.57
N THR A 232 -2.33 0.09 -4.90
CA THR A 232 -1.32 -0.69 -5.62
C THR A 232 0.02 0.05 -5.76
N GLY A 233 0.03 1.37 -5.56
CA GLY A 233 1.16 2.24 -5.84
C GLY A 233 1.42 2.44 -7.35
N LYS A 234 2.43 3.25 -7.67
CA LYS A 234 2.98 3.42 -9.03
C LYS A 234 4.37 2.81 -9.10
N GLU A 235 4.60 2.02 -10.14
CA GLU A 235 5.89 1.38 -10.39
C GLU A 235 6.81 2.32 -11.17
N VAL A 236 8.10 2.30 -10.82
CA VAL A 236 9.15 3.01 -11.54
C VAL A 236 10.45 2.23 -11.44
N THR A 237 11.22 2.25 -12.52
CA THR A 237 12.56 1.67 -12.56
C THR A 237 13.55 2.80 -12.84
N PRO A 238 14.32 3.27 -11.84
CA PRO A 238 15.32 4.31 -12.04
C PRO A 238 16.45 3.83 -12.94
N GLY A 239 17.16 4.76 -13.55
CA GLY A 239 18.13 4.47 -14.59
C GLY A 239 17.52 3.88 -15.87
N GLN A 240 16.18 3.79 -15.98
CA GLN A 240 15.54 3.60 -17.28
C GLN A 240 15.46 4.93 -18.03
N TYR A 241 15.77 4.81 -19.31
CA TYR A 241 15.81 5.85 -20.33
C TYR A 241 14.69 6.88 -20.20
N THR A 242 15.01 8.04 -19.64
CA THR A 242 14.33 9.28 -20.02
C THR A 242 15.28 10.00 -20.97
N LEU A 243 14.96 9.98 -22.26
CA LEU A 243 15.53 10.95 -23.20
C LEU A 243 15.03 12.32 -22.76
N THR A 244 15.72 12.95 -21.80
CA THR A 244 15.71 14.41 -21.77
C THR A 244 16.39 14.83 -23.06
N THR A 245 15.69 15.61 -23.87
CA THR A 245 16.30 16.34 -25.00
C THR A 245 17.52 17.16 -24.57
N ASP A 246 17.71 17.32 -23.26
CA ASP A 246 18.97 17.70 -22.65
C ASP A 246 19.84 16.47 -22.36
N ALA A 247 20.75 16.14 -23.29
CA ALA A 247 21.88 15.24 -23.08
C ALA A 247 22.88 15.74 -21.99
N ALA A 248 22.49 16.73 -21.18
CA ALA A 248 23.34 17.48 -20.26
C ALA A 248 23.24 17.04 -18.79
N GLN A 249 22.27 16.21 -18.38
CA GLN A 249 22.02 15.95 -16.96
C GLN A 249 22.61 14.65 -16.36
N SER A 250 23.07 13.67 -17.15
CA SER A 250 23.64 12.41 -16.60
C SER A 250 25.03 12.03 -17.10
N GLY A 251 25.62 12.80 -18.02
CA GLY A 251 26.96 12.51 -18.57
C GLY A 251 27.05 11.18 -19.32
N ILE A 252 28.24 10.84 -19.79
CA ILE A 252 28.51 9.56 -20.48
C ILE A 252 28.45 8.41 -19.46
N HIS A 253 27.64 7.40 -19.73
CA HIS A 253 27.49 6.24 -18.84
C HIS A 253 27.11 4.95 -19.58
N VAL A 254 27.10 3.84 -18.82
CA VAL A 254 26.84 2.49 -19.31
C VAL A 254 25.51 2.00 -18.78
N VAL A 255 24.69 1.40 -19.65
CA VAL A 255 23.36 0.89 -19.31
C VAL A 255 23.19 -0.54 -19.83
N PRO A 256 22.74 -1.49 -19.00
CA PRO A 256 22.60 -1.39 -17.55
C PRO A 256 23.97 -1.44 -16.85
N ASN A 257 24.08 -0.78 -15.69
CA ASN A 257 25.27 -0.86 -14.83
C ASN A 257 24.82 -0.94 -13.36
N PRO A 258 25.08 -2.06 -12.65
CA PRO A 258 25.73 -3.28 -13.14
C PRO A 258 24.90 -4.04 -14.19
N PHE A 259 25.57 -4.68 -15.15
CA PHE A 259 24.94 -5.60 -16.10
C PHE A 259 24.83 -6.99 -15.47
N VAL A 260 23.62 -7.54 -15.38
CA VAL A 260 23.36 -8.88 -14.83
C VAL A 260 23.08 -9.85 -15.97
N ILE A 261 23.99 -10.80 -16.16
CA ILE A 261 23.85 -11.90 -17.13
C ILE A 261 22.67 -12.78 -16.67
N SER A 262 21.64 -12.94 -17.51
CA SER A 262 20.33 -13.62 -17.28
C SER A 262 19.07 -12.75 -17.17
N SER A 263 19.13 -11.43 -17.42
CA SER A 263 17.93 -10.58 -17.42
C SER A 263 16.87 -11.08 -18.44
N PRO A 264 15.68 -11.56 -18.00
CA PRO A 264 14.73 -12.25 -18.88
C PRO A 264 13.87 -11.35 -19.78
N SER A 265 14.02 -10.03 -19.76
CA SER A 265 12.99 -9.10 -20.25
C SER A 265 13.51 -8.11 -21.29
N GLY A 266 13.19 -8.33 -22.56
CA GLY A 266 13.16 -7.31 -23.64
C GLY A 266 14.47 -6.65 -24.08
N TRP A 267 15.55 -6.83 -23.33
CA TRP A 267 16.88 -6.24 -23.55
C TRP A 267 17.79 -7.06 -24.47
N GLY A 268 17.48 -8.36 -24.62
CA GLY A 268 18.28 -9.27 -25.42
C GLY A 268 17.87 -9.29 -26.89
N GLN A 269 18.85 -9.26 -27.78
CA GLN A 269 18.61 -9.43 -29.22
C GLN A 269 18.60 -10.90 -29.62
N VAL A 270 17.86 -11.21 -30.70
CA VAL A 270 17.92 -12.54 -31.33
C VAL A 270 19.33 -12.72 -31.89
N PRO A 271 20.08 -13.73 -31.45
CA PRO A 271 21.43 -13.97 -31.94
C PRO A 271 21.43 -14.17 -33.45
N THR A 272 22.41 -13.56 -34.11
CA THR A 272 22.68 -13.79 -35.54
C THR A 272 24.04 -14.48 -35.68
N LYS A 273 24.35 -14.93 -36.90
CA LYS A 273 25.67 -15.50 -37.20
C LYS A 273 26.81 -14.52 -36.89
N ASP A 274 26.57 -13.23 -37.08
CA ASP A 274 27.56 -12.17 -36.90
C ASP A 274 27.52 -11.54 -35.49
N ASP A 275 26.45 -11.80 -34.73
CA ASP A 275 26.27 -11.33 -33.36
C ASP A 275 25.61 -12.42 -32.48
N PRO A 276 26.42 -13.34 -31.92
CA PRO A 276 25.91 -14.60 -31.36
C PRO A 276 25.42 -14.49 -29.90
N SER A 277 25.47 -13.30 -29.30
CA SER A 277 25.09 -13.08 -27.90
C SER A 277 23.70 -12.46 -27.80
N THR A 278 22.92 -12.90 -26.82
CA THR A 278 21.68 -12.23 -26.39
C THR A 278 21.97 -11.05 -25.44
N ASP A 279 23.13 -10.97 -24.82
CA ASP A 279 23.46 -10.00 -23.77
C ASP A 279 23.81 -8.63 -24.37
N ARG A 280 23.24 -7.54 -23.86
CA ARG A 280 23.50 -6.19 -24.40
C ARG A 280 23.78 -5.18 -23.30
N ILE A 281 24.90 -4.49 -23.47
CA ILE A 281 25.29 -3.29 -22.73
C ILE A 281 25.34 -2.15 -23.74
N VAL A 282 24.89 -0.96 -23.37
CA VAL A 282 24.88 0.22 -24.24
C VAL A 282 25.58 1.37 -23.55
N PHE A 283 26.47 2.03 -24.29
CA PHE A 283 27.11 3.28 -23.90
C PHE A 283 26.28 4.43 -24.47
N VAL A 284 25.87 5.36 -23.62
CA VAL A 284 24.91 6.43 -23.97
C VAL A 284 25.50 7.81 -23.69
N ASN A 285 24.85 8.86 -24.22
CA ASN A 285 25.30 10.26 -24.16
C ASN A 285 26.67 10.49 -24.80
N LEU A 286 27.02 9.70 -25.82
CA LEU A 286 28.33 9.79 -26.47
C LEU A 286 28.47 11.11 -27.26
N PRO A 287 29.67 11.71 -27.35
CA PRO A 287 29.96 12.75 -28.33
C PRO A 287 29.73 12.27 -29.77
N GLU A 288 29.56 13.22 -30.71
CA GLU A 288 29.54 12.86 -32.13
C GLU A 288 30.89 12.26 -32.56
N ASN A 289 30.83 11.17 -33.34
CA ASN A 289 32.00 10.44 -33.84
C ASN A 289 32.92 9.93 -32.72
N ALA A 290 32.34 9.53 -31.58
CA ALA A 290 33.09 8.98 -30.47
C ALA A 290 33.50 7.52 -30.71
N THR A 291 34.69 7.16 -30.23
CA THR A 291 35.16 5.78 -30.14
C THR A 291 35.14 5.35 -28.68
N VAL A 292 34.50 4.21 -28.39
CA VAL A 292 34.47 3.60 -27.06
C VAL A 292 35.43 2.42 -27.02
N ARG A 293 36.39 2.44 -26.08
CA ARG A 293 37.33 1.35 -25.83
C ARG A 293 37.09 0.76 -24.46
N ILE A 294 36.96 -0.56 -24.38
CA ILE A 294 36.62 -1.29 -23.15
C ILE A 294 37.84 -2.06 -22.67
N TYR A 295 38.14 -1.96 -21.38
CA TYR A 295 39.33 -2.53 -20.75
C TYR A 295 38.99 -3.35 -19.50
N THR A 296 39.84 -4.32 -19.20
CA THR A 296 39.94 -4.88 -17.83
C THR A 296 40.52 -3.84 -16.87
N LEU A 297 40.38 -4.06 -15.55
CA LEU A 297 41.08 -3.24 -14.54
C LEU A 297 42.61 -3.27 -14.66
N THR A 298 43.17 -4.33 -15.25
CA THR A 298 44.62 -4.46 -15.51
C THR A 298 45.07 -3.68 -16.75
N GLY A 299 44.15 -3.08 -17.51
CA GLY A 299 44.44 -2.28 -18.69
C GLY A 299 44.45 -3.07 -20.01
N ASP A 300 43.99 -4.32 -20.02
CA ASP A 300 43.91 -5.12 -21.24
C ASP A 300 42.73 -4.66 -22.09
N LEU A 301 42.98 -4.29 -23.35
CA LEU A 301 41.95 -3.88 -24.30
C LEU A 301 41.11 -5.11 -24.72
N LEU A 302 39.80 -5.00 -24.50
CA LEU A 302 38.82 -6.06 -24.78
C LEU A 302 38.02 -5.80 -26.05
N LYS A 303 37.59 -4.56 -26.26
CA LYS A 303 36.71 -4.19 -27.36
C LYS A 303 36.91 -2.74 -27.78
N THR A 304 36.88 -2.49 -29.09
CA THR A 304 36.71 -1.15 -29.66
C THR A 304 35.38 -1.05 -30.38
N LEU A 305 34.61 0.00 -30.09
CA LEU A 305 33.30 0.27 -30.66
C LEU A 305 33.29 1.68 -31.23
N GLU A 306 32.94 1.81 -32.50
CA GLU A 306 32.77 3.11 -33.15
C GLU A 306 31.31 3.53 -33.02
N ALA A 307 31.06 4.69 -32.40
CA ALA A 307 29.70 5.22 -32.28
C ALA A 307 29.25 5.79 -33.63
N ALA A 308 28.30 5.12 -34.27
CA ALA A 308 27.64 5.65 -35.46
C ALA A 308 26.73 6.85 -35.08
N ARG A 309 26.49 7.77 -36.03
CA ARG A 309 25.49 8.86 -35.87
C ARG A 309 24.10 8.32 -35.48
N SER A 310 23.79 7.10 -35.90
CA SER A 310 22.58 6.36 -35.54
C SER A 310 22.95 4.96 -35.08
N SER A 311 22.51 4.55 -33.89
CA SER A 311 22.68 3.17 -33.44
C SER A 311 21.65 2.23 -34.07
N GLN A 312 21.96 0.93 -34.03
CA GLN A 312 21.06 -0.17 -34.40
C GLN A 312 19.73 -0.16 -33.62
N PHE A 313 19.67 0.57 -32.50
CA PHE A 313 18.52 0.68 -31.60
C PHE A 313 17.64 1.92 -31.86
N GLY A 314 17.96 2.70 -32.89
CA GLY A 314 17.28 3.99 -33.15
C GLY A 314 17.63 5.08 -32.14
N TRP A 315 18.66 4.84 -31.31
CA TRP A 315 19.13 5.79 -30.31
C TRP A 315 20.31 6.57 -30.89
N GLU A 316 20.13 7.87 -31.08
CA GLU A 316 21.23 8.76 -31.44
C GLU A 316 22.30 8.77 -30.34
N ARG A 317 23.56 9.00 -30.70
CA ARG A 317 24.67 9.19 -29.74
C ARG A 317 24.88 8.02 -28.77
N SER A 318 24.78 6.79 -29.27
CA SER A 318 24.95 5.58 -28.46
C SER A 318 25.63 4.45 -29.24
N VAL A 319 26.25 3.50 -28.53
CA VAL A 319 26.80 2.27 -29.13
C VAL A 319 26.55 1.06 -28.24
N GLY A 320 26.07 -0.02 -28.85
CA GLY A 320 25.81 -1.28 -28.18
C GLY A 320 27.02 -2.21 -28.19
N TRP A 321 27.17 -3.00 -27.13
CA TRP A 321 28.13 -4.06 -26.99
C TRP A 321 27.44 -5.36 -26.61
N ASN A 322 27.81 -6.43 -27.31
CA ASN A 322 27.28 -7.78 -27.12
C ASN A 322 28.03 -8.60 -26.05
N VAL A 323 28.88 -7.96 -25.25
CA VAL A 323 29.66 -8.59 -24.17
C VAL A 323 30.71 -9.60 -24.70
N ILE A 324 31.00 -9.55 -26.00
CA ILE A 324 32.02 -10.35 -26.69
C ILE A 324 33.19 -9.46 -27.09
N THR A 325 34.42 -9.88 -26.76
CA THR A 325 35.67 -9.17 -27.10
C THR A 325 35.97 -9.20 -28.60
N ASP A 326 36.92 -8.38 -29.06
CA ASP A 326 37.44 -8.45 -30.45
C ASP A 326 38.10 -9.79 -30.78
N LYS A 327 38.45 -10.59 -29.76
CA LYS A 327 39.00 -11.95 -29.91
C LYS A 327 37.91 -13.04 -29.87
N MET A 328 36.64 -12.67 -30.01
CA MET A 328 35.49 -13.60 -30.00
C MET A 328 35.37 -14.41 -28.70
N GLN A 329 35.68 -13.78 -27.56
CA GLN A 329 35.53 -14.39 -26.23
C GLN A 329 34.47 -13.62 -25.44
N SER A 330 33.57 -14.34 -24.76
CA SER A 330 32.70 -13.72 -23.75
C SER A 330 33.54 -13.24 -22.58
N VAL A 331 33.25 -12.05 -22.07
CA VAL A 331 33.85 -11.59 -20.82
C VAL A 331 33.20 -12.28 -19.61
N VAL A 332 33.82 -12.17 -18.44
CA VAL A 332 33.37 -12.79 -17.18
C VAL A 332 32.78 -11.74 -16.23
N ALA A 333 32.19 -12.18 -15.11
CA ALA A 333 31.81 -11.24 -14.05
C ALA A 333 33.04 -10.50 -13.52
N GLY A 334 32.92 -9.19 -13.32
CA GLY A 334 34.04 -8.34 -12.93
C GLY A 334 33.76 -6.85 -13.14
N LEU A 335 34.72 -6.03 -12.72
CA LEU A 335 34.72 -4.59 -12.96
C LEU A 335 35.54 -4.28 -14.22
N TYR A 336 35.02 -3.39 -15.05
CA TYR A 336 35.60 -2.98 -16.31
C TYR A 336 35.70 -1.47 -16.39
N LEU A 337 36.66 -1.00 -17.19
CA LEU A 337 36.81 0.41 -17.52
C LEU A 337 36.41 0.62 -18.97
N TYR A 338 35.95 1.82 -19.28
CA TYR A 338 35.79 2.25 -20.67
C TYR A 338 36.32 3.65 -20.84
N VAL A 339 36.90 3.89 -22.00
CA VAL A 339 37.43 5.18 -22.44
C VAL A 339 36.64 5.62 -23.65
N VAL A 340 36.12 6.83 -23.62
CA VAL A 340 35.43 7.47 -24.73
C VAL A 340 36.30 8.59 -25.26
N SER A 341 36.74 8.46 -26.51
CA SER A 341 37.52 9.47 -27.22
C SER A 341 36.67 10.09 -28.32
N ALA A 342 36.76 11.41 -28.51
CA ALA A 342 36.10 12.09 -29.62
C ALA A 342 36.99 13.21 -30.20
N PRO A 343 36.89 13.53 -31.50
CA PRO A 343 37.72 14.58 -32.11
C PRO A 343 37.53 15.94 -31.42
N GLY A 344 38.63 16.52 -30.92
CA GLY A 344 38.63 17.85 -30.30
C GLY A 344 38.03 17.91 -28.89
N GLN A 345 37.84 16.76 -28.22
CA GLN A 345 37.39 16.67 -26.83
C GLN A 345 38.38 15.84 -26.00
N ASP A 346 38.44 16.11 -24.71
CA ASP A 346 39.21 15.29 -23.77
C ASP A 346 38.60 13.90 -23.63
N ASP A 347 39.45 12.89 -23.39
CA ASP A 347 39.01 11.53 -23.16
C ASP A 347 38.20 11.41 -21.86
N PHE A 348 37.05 10.75 -21.93
CA PHE A 348 36.25 10.41 -20.75
C PHE A 348 36.54 8.98 -20.31
N ILE A 349 36.76 8.77 -19.01
CA ILE A 349 36.98 7.44 -18.43
C ILE A 349 35.84 7.13 -17.46
N GLY A 350 35.19 5.99 -17.67
CA GLY A 350 34.18 5.47 -16.75
C GLY A 350 34.43 4.02 -16.37
N LYS A 351 33.62 3.53 -15.44
CA LYS A 351 33.65 2.14 -14.96
C LYS A 351 32.26 1.52 -14.95
N PHE A 352 32.18 0.22 -15.18
CA PHE A 352 30.94 -0.55 -15.08
C PHE A 352 31.23 -1.97 -14.60
N ALA A 353 30.23 -2.61 -14.00
CA ALA A 353 30.34 -3.97 -13.49
C ALA A 353 29.47 -4.93 -14.30
N ILE A 354 29.98 -6.14 -14.49
CA ILE A 354 29.24 -7.29 -15.01
C ILE A 354 29.11 -8.30 -13.87
N VAL A 355 27.90 -8.79 -13.64
CA VAL A 355 27.53 -9.76 -12.60
C VAL A 355 26.92 -10.99 -13.26
N ARG A 356 27.24 -12.17 -12.73
CA ARG A 356 26.63 -13.46 -13.11
C ARG A 356 25.78 -14.01 -11.98
#